data_AF-X1J6M0-F1
#
_entry.id   AF-X1J6M0-F1
#
_cell.length_a   1.000
_cell.length_b   1.000
_cell.length_c   1.000
_cell.angle_alpha   90.00
_cell.angle_beta   90.00
_cell.angle_gamma   90.00
#
_symmetry.space_group_name_H-M   'P 1'
#
loop_
_entity.id
_entity.type
_entity.pdbx_description
1 polymer ?
#
loop_
_entity_poly.entity_id
_entity_poly.type
_entity_poly.pdbx_seq_one_letter_code
_entity_poly.pdbx_strand_id
1 'polypeptide(L)'
;TGTYTGNYKKEYCHGVPLMNWMGRDTAPPFLRNYTARNMQIYKLNNDIGDRCKTIFEMAGEENTASIGEFINRGANYFFPERKTKLAMYYLALGISRNKKKMMARTDSGIIHKTIEVFKKPKRYFKNSEPPIVSVLWFMTPDILLHFFGSNSQIYKLNILHIDKVIGVLLHELKRLGYLNDTAIAITSDHGNYRAQRFG
;
A
#
# COMPACT_ATOMS: atom_id res chain seq x y z
N THR A 1 0.18 6.01 -18.24
CA THR A 1 -0.71 6.04 -17.04
C THR A 1 -1.90 6.92 -17.36
N GLY A 2 -3.12 6.36 -17.29
CA GLY A 2 -4.35 7.07 -17.69
C GLY A 2 -4.77 8.18 -16.72
N THR A 3 -5.70 9.02 -17.16
CA THR A 3 -6.35 10.04 -16.33
C THR A 3 -7.82 9.69 -16.20
N TYR A 4 -8.33 9.62 -14.97
CA TYR A 4 -9.77 9.43 -14.76
C TYR A 4 -10.49 10.79 -14.68
N THR A 5 -11.50 10.97 -15.53
CA THR A 5 -12.29 12.20 -15.64
C THR A 5 -13.74 12.06 -15.18
N GLY A 6 -14.18 10.87 -14.73
CA GLY A 6 -15.54 10.67 -14.23
C GLY A 6 -15.85 11.49 -12.97
N ASN A 7 -17.12 11.57 -12.61
CA ASN A 7 -17.59 12.27 -11.41
C ASN A 7 -17.91 11.27 -10.29
N TYR A 8 -16.93 11.03 -9.42
CA TYR A 8 -17.03 10.12 -8.28
C TYR A 8 -18.20 10.41 -7.32
N LYS A 9 -18.75 11.63 -7.34
CA LYS A 9 -19.91 12.00 -6.52
C LYS A 9 -21.23 11.44 -7.07
N LYS A 10 -21.28 11.10 -8.36
CA LYS A 10 -22.51 10.69 -9.07
C LYS A 10 -22.49 9.24 -9.54
N GLU A 11 -21.32 8.71 -9.87
CA GLU A 11 -21.15 7.39 -10.47
C GLU A 11 -21.18 6.26 -9.42
N TYR A 12 -21.74 5.10 -9.78
CA TYR A 12 -21.87 3.94 -8.88
C TYR A 12 -20.55 3.24 -8.59
N CYS A 13 -19.69 3.17 -9.60
CA CYS A 13 -18.28 2.81 -9.47
C CYS A 13 -17.51 3.83 -10.27
N HIS A 14 -16.65 4.58 -9.60
CA HIS A 14 -15.66 5.39 -10.28
C HIS A 14 -14.49 4.46 -10.65
N GLY A 15 -13.92 4.63 -11.83
CA GLY A 15 -12.66 3.97 -12.17
C GLY A 15 -11.60 4.38 -11.15
N VAL A 16 -10.84 3.40 -10.64
CA VAL A 16 -9.75 3.64 -9.68
C VAL A 16 -8.90 4.80 -10.20
N PRO A 17 -8.78 5.90 -9.45
CA PRO A 17 -7.98 7.03 -9.88
C PRO A 17 -6.55 6.55 -10.09
N LEU A 18 -6.14 6.56 -11.36
CA LEU A 18 -4.78 6.25 -11.78
C LEU A 18 -3.84 7.38 -11.29
N MET A 19 -2.69 7.55 -11.94
CA MET A 19 -1.71 8.57 -11.54
C MET A 19 -2.29 9.97 -11.38
N ASN A 20 -3.24 10.34 -12.25
CA ASN A 20 -3.94 11.61 -12.21
C ASN A 20 -5.46 11.39 -12.20
N TRP A 21 -6.19 12.22 -11.44
CA TRP A 21 -7.65 12.23 -11.42
C TRP A 21 -8.18 13.65 -11.22
N MET A 22 -9.43 13.90 -11.64
CA MET A 22 -10.04 15.21 -11.48
C MET A 22 -10.59 15.40 -10.06
N GLY A 23 -10.04 16.36 -9.31
CA GLY A 23 -10.61 16.87 -8.07
C GLY A 23 -11.83 17.73 -8.36
N ARG A 24 -13.01 17.33 -7.84
CA ARG A 24 -14.31 17.98 -8.09
C ARG A 24 -14.95 18.54 -6.82
N ASP A 25 -14.17 18.73 -5.77
CA ASP A 25 -14.54 19.37 -4.51
C ASP A 25 -14.59 20.90 -4.60
N THR A 26 -14.04 21.50 -5.67
CA THR A 26 -14.00 22.95 -5.91
C THR A 26 -14.43 23.29 -7.34
N ALA A 27 -14.81 24.55 -7.58
CA ALA A 27 -15.14 25.09 -8.89
C ALA A 27 -14.21 26.29 -9.20
N PRO A 28 -13.41 26.25 -10.29
CA PRO A 28 -13.33 25.17 -11.28
C PRO A 28 -12.66 23.90 -10.71
N PRO A 29 -12.98 22.70 -11.25
CA PRO A 29 -12.28 21.47 -10.91
C PRO A 29 -10.78 21.58 -11.21
N PHE A 30 -9.95 20.83 -10.48
CA PHE A 30 -8.50 20.81 -10.70
C PHE A 30 -7.95 19.39 -10.81
N LEU A 31 -6.88 19.24 -11.59
CA LEU A 31 -6.21 17.96 -11.76
C LEU A 31 -5.40 17.62 -10.49
N ARG A 32 -5.68 16.45 -9.92
CA ARG A 32 -4.91 15.85 -8.83
C ARG A 32 -3.93 14.82 -9.38
N ASN A 33 -2.85 14.61 -8.64
CA ASN A 33 -1.79 13.66 -8.95
C ASN A 33 -1.29 13.00 -7.66
N TYR A 34 -1.24 11.68 -7.59
CA TYR A 34 -0.84 10.99 -6.36
C TYR A 34 0.64 11.22 -6.01
N THR A 35 1.48 11.53 -7.01
CA THR A 35 2.91 11.86 -6.84
C THR A 35 3.15 13.32 -6.41
N ALA A 36 2.09 14.13 -6.30
CA ALA A 36 2.23 15.54 -5.93
C ALA A 36 2.81 15.71 -4.52
N ARG A 37 3.72 16.68 -4.36
CA ARG A 37 4.45 16.96 -3.10
C ARG A 37 3.54 17.34 -1.92
N ASN A 38 2.31 17.75 -2.19
CA ASN A 38 1.29 18.09 -1.19
C ASN A 38 0.42 16.88 -0.79
N MET A 39 0.90 15.65 -0.99
CA MET A 39 0.27 14.41 -0.50
C MET A 39 -1.17 14.21 -0.98
N GLN A 40 -1.45 14.58 -2.24
CA GLN A 40 -2.78 14.40 -2.84
C GLN A 40 -3.22 12.94 -2.89
N ILE A 41 -2.30 11.97 -2.83
CA ILE A 41 -2.61 10.54 -2.73
C ILE A 41 -3.60 10.21 -1.58
N TYR A 42 -3.58 10.93 -0.47
CA TYR A 42 -4.56 10.69 0.61
C TYR A 42 -5.97 11.16 0.30
N LYS A 43 -6.13 12.05 -0.69
CA LYS A 43 -7.46 12.47 -1.13
C LYS A 43 -8.19 11.34 -1.82
N LEU A 44 -7.49 10.30 -2.28
CA LEU A 44 -8.11 9.09 -2.83
C LEU A 44 -9.11 8.47 -1.88
N ASN A 45 -8.81 8.37 -0.58
CA ASN A 45 -9.76 7.85 0.41
C ASN A 45 -11.11 8.58 0.41
N ASN A 46 -11.16 9.85 -0.02
CA ASN A 46 -12.40 10.62 -0.12
C ASN A 46 -12.94 10.67 -1.56
N ASP A 47 -12.05 10.85 -2.53
CA ASP A 47 -12.36 11.05 -3.94
C ASP A 47 -12.79 9.76 -4.65
N ILE A 48 -12.66 8.59 -3.99
CA ILE A 48 -13.33 7.37 -4.44
C ILE A 48 -14.87 7.40 -4.23
N GLY A 49 -15.38 8.39 -3.49
CA GLY A 49 -16.81 8.55 -3.24
C GLY A 49 -17.43 7.44 -2.38
N ASP A 50 -18.68 7.63 -1.97
CA ASP A 50 -19.34 6.74 -1.00
C ASP A 50 -19.94 5.48 -1.65
N ARG A 51 -20.07 5.48 -2.98
CA ARG A 51 -20.69 4.38 -3.74
C ARG A 51 -19.72 3.26 -4.09
N CYS A 52 -18.43 3.57 -4.19
CA CYS A 52 -17.40 2.56 -4.40
C CYS A 52 -16.80 2.17 -3.05
N LYS A 53 -17.07 0.94 -2.61
CA LYS A 53 -16.53 0.41 -1.36
C LYS A 53 -15.08 -0.03 -1.55
N THR A 54 -14.22 0.24 -0.58
CA THR A 54 -12.91 -0.42 -0.50
C THR A 54 -13.08 -1.88 -0.07
N ILE A 55 -12.05 -2.70 -0.23
CA ILE A 55 -12.04 -4.08 0.30
C ILE A 55 -12.27 -4.12 1.82
N PHE A 56 -11.84 -3.08 2.54
CA PHE A 56 -12.05 -2.97 3.97
C PHE A 56 -13.53 -2.69 4.31
N GLU A 57 -14.19 -1.81 3.55
CA GLU A 57 -15.62 -1.53 3.72
C GLU A 57 -16.50 -2.71 3.28
N MET A 58 -16.01 -3.55 2.36
CA MET A 58 -16.68 -4.79 1.96
C MET A 58 -16.62 -5.87 3.05
N ALA A 59 -15.63 -5.84 3.94
CA ALA A 59 -15.49 -6.78 5.05
C ALA A 59 -16.49 -6.55 6.19
N GLY A 60 -17.26 -5.45 6.17
CA GLY A 60 -18.30 -5.17 7.16
C GLY A 60 -17.73 -4.81 8.53
N GLU A 61 -18.22 -5.45 9.58
CA GLU A 61 -17.81 -5.20 10.97
C GLU A 61 -16.57 -6.01 11.39
N GLU A 62 -16.07 -6.87 10.50
CA GLU A 62 -14.90 -7.71 10.77
C GLU A 62 -13.60 -6.90 10.84
N ASN A 63 -12.60 -7.47 11.50
CA ASN A 63 -11.31 -6.83 11.63
C ASN A 63 -10.55 -6.79 10.31
N THR A 64 -9.97 -5.63 10.01
CA THR A 64 -9.19 -5.40 8.80
C THR A 64 -7.92 -4.61 9.09
N ALA A 65 -6.86 -4.92 8.34
CA ALA A 65 -5.56 -4.29 8.49
C ALA A 65 -5.02 -3.77 7.14
N SER A 66 -4.64 -2.51 7.11
CA SER A 66 -3.99 -1.85 5.96
C SER A 66 -2.53 -1.53 6.29
N ILE A 67 -1.58 -2.24 5.68
CA ILE A 67 -0.16 -2.18 6.05
C ILE A 67 0.66 -1.59 4.90
N GLY A 68 1.12 -0.36 5.06
CA GLY A 68 1.92 0.39 4.08
C GLY A 68 1.10 1.16 3.05
N GLU A 69 -0.20 0.92 2.97
CA GLU A 69 -1.10 1.46 1.94
C GLU A 69 -1.60 2.89 2.20
N PHE A 70 -1.75 3.68 1.13
CA PHE A 70 -2.37 5.00 1.20
C PHE A 70 -3.89 4.96 1.13
N ILE A 71 -4.44 3.98 0.41
CA ILE A 71 -5.89 3.75 0.31
C ILE A 71 -6.26 2.79 1.45
N ASN A 72 -6.88 3.35 2.49
CA ASN A 72 -7.14 2.68 3.76
C ASN A 72 -8.48 3.06 4.39
N ARG A 73 -9.38 3.72 3.63
CA ARG A 73 -10.73 4.00 4.09
C ARG A 73 -11.44 2.69 4.45
N GLY A 74 -12.02 2.65 5.64
CA GLY A 74 -12.71 1.48 6.20
C GLY A 74 -11.81 0.53 7.00
N ALA A 75 -10.48 0.66 6.95
CA ALA A 75 -9.60 -0.23 7.71
C ALA A 75 -9.72 0.00 9.22
N ASN A 76 -9.87 -1.07 10.02
CA ASN A 76 -9.92 -0.95 11.49
C ASN A 76 -8.55 -0.60 12.07
N TYR A 77 -7.48 -1.13 11.46
CA TYR A 77 -6.10 -0.78 11.77
C TYR A 77 -5.34 -0.43 10.49
N PHE A 78 -4.50 0.61 10.55
CA PHE A 78 -3.57 0.92 9.47
C PHE A 78 -2.19 1.28 9.99
N PHE A 79 -1.16 0.85 9.27
CA PHE A 79 0.24 1.13 9.58
C PHE A 79 0.91 1.82 8.41
N PRO A 80 1.70 2.87 8.65
CA PRO A 80 1.89 3.63 9.90
C PRO A 80 0.63 4.35 10.38
N GLU A 81 0.45 4.49 11.69
CA GLU A 81 -0.83 4.89 12.31
C GLU A 81 -1.20 6.37 12.10
N ARG A 82 -0.33 7.14 11.45
CA ARG A 82 -0.58 8.54 11.09
C ARG A 82 -0.14 8.80 9.66
N LYS A 83 -0.96 9.51 8.90
CA LYS A 83 -0.66 9.95 7.52
C LYS A 83 0.68 10.69 7.42
N THR A 84 1.02 11.48 8.43
CA THR A 84 2.31 12.18 8.52
C THR A 84 3.48 11.23 8.74
N LYS A 85 3.33 10.20 9.57
CA LYS A 85 4.36 9.16 9.75
C LYS A 85 4.62 8.43 8.44
N LEU A 86 3.56 8.06 7.72
CA LEU A 86 3.67 7.42 6.42
C LEU A 86 4.32 8.35 5.38
N ALA A 87 3.94 9.62 5.31
CA ALA A 87 4.60 10.61 4.44
C ALA A 87 6.10 10.75 4.75
N MET A 88 6.46 10.89 6.02
CA MET A 88 7.85 10.99 6.48
C MET A 88 8.64 9.72 6.20
N TYR A 89 8.01 8.56 6.32
CA TYR A 89 8.60 7.28 6.00
C TYR A 89 9.02 7.20 4.53
N TYR A 90 8.16 7.65 3.62
CA TYR A 90 8.46 7.71 2.18
C TYR A 90 9.51 8.75 1.86
N LEU A 91 9.45 9.93 2.48
CA LEU A 91 10.49 10.95 2.34
C LEU A 91 11.85 10.38 2.77
N ALA A 92 11.91 9.68 3.90
CA ALA A 92 13.12 9.02 4.40
C ALA A 92 13.65 7.96 3.42
N LEU A 93 12.78 7.18 2.78
CA LEU A 93 13.15 6.25 1.70
C LEU A 93 13.75 6.99 0.50
N GLY A 94 13.19 8.14 0.14
CA GLY A 94 13.63 9.01 -0.96
C GLY A 94 15.00 9.68 -0.71
N ILE A 95 15.32 10.06 0.52
CA ILE A 95 16.56 10.80 0.84
C ILE A 95 17.67 9.95 1.46
N SER A 96 17.38 8.71 1.88
CA SER A 96 18.36 7.86 2.57
C SER A 96 19.60 7.59 1.71
N ARG A 97 20.79 7.87 2.27
CA ARG A 97 22.09 7.53 1.66
C ARG A 97 22.31 6.02 1.55
N ASN A 98 21.77 5.23 2.49
CA ASN A 98 21.85 3.76 2.45
C ASN A 98 20.52 3.17 2.02
N LYS A 99 20.23 3.28 0.71
CA LYS A 99 19.01 2.79 0.08
C LYS A 99 18.78 1.31 0.37
N LYS A 100 19.79 0.46 0.14
CA LYS A 100 19.69 -0.99 0.36
C LYS A 100 19.20 -1.35 1.77
N LYS A 101 19.84 -0.79 2.80
CA LYS A 101 19.48 -1.07 4.20
C LYS A 101 18.09 -0.52 4.55
N MET A 102 17.73 0.64 4.02
CA MET A 102 16.43 1.26 4.28
C MET A 102 15.28 0.48 3.64
N MET A 103 15.46 0.02 2.39
CA MET A 103 14.45 -0.79 1.69
C MET A 103 14.25 -2.13 2.40
N ALA A 104 15.34 -2.83 2.75
CA ALA A 104 15.23 -4.09 3.49
C ALA A 104 14.49 -3.94 4.84
N ARG A 105 14.78 -2.87 5.59
CA ARG A 105 14.05 -2.55 6.83
C ARG A 105 12.57 -2.27 6.58
N THR A 106 12.25 -1.71 5.42
CA THR A 106 10.89 -1.38 5.04
C THR A 106 10.06 -2.60 4.76
N ASP A 107 10.57 -3.47 3.90
CA ASP A 107 9.91 -4.72 3.55
C ASP A 107 9.72 -5.61 4.80
N SER A 108 10.76 -5.71 5.63
CA SER A 108 10.67 -6.43 6.91
C SER A 108 9.68 -5.79 7.88
N GLY A 109 9.57 -4.46 7.89
CA GLY A 109 8.63 -3.73 8.75
C GLY A 109 7.17 -4.04 8.42
N ILE A 110 6.82 -4.10 7.12
CA ILE A 110 5.49 -4.48 6.63
C ILE A 110 5.13 -5.89 7.13
N ILE A 111 6.03 -6.85 6.94
CA ILE A 111 5.81 -8.24 7.36
C ILE A 111 5.74 -8.36 8.89
N HIS A 112 6.68 -7.76 9.61
CA HIS A 112 6.69 -7.81 11.07
C HIS A 112 5.42 -7.22 11.67
N LYS A 113 4.92 -6.11 11.09
CA LYS A 113 3.69 -5.51 11.58
C LYS A 113 2.49 -6.41 11.32
N THR A 114 2.41 -7.01 10.12
CA THR A 114 1.36 -7.98 9.79
C THR A 114 1.37 -9.14 10.77
N ILE A 115 2.53 -9.76 11.00
CA ILE A 115 2.68 -10.85 11.99
C ILE A 115 2.25 -10.40 13.39
N GLU A 116 2.60 -9.18 13.80
CA GLU A 116 2.22 -8.66 15.13
C GLU A 116 0.71 -8.54 15.31
N VAL A 117 0.00 -8.13 14.25
CA VAL A 117 -1.45 -8.02 14.23
C VAL A 117 -2.12 -9.39 14.42
N PHE A 118 -1.58 -10.45 13.82
CA PHE A 118 -2.05 -11.83 14.06
C PHE A 118 -1.62 -12.40 15.42
N LYS A 119 -0.41 -12.08 15.90
CA LYS A 119 0.10 -12.58 17.20
C LYS A 119 -0.56 -11.92 18.40
N LYS A 120 -0.93 -10.65 18.29
CA LYS A 120 -1.42 -9.81 19.41
C LYS A 120 -2.63 -8.97 19.00
N PRO A 121 -3.72 -9.59 18.49
CA PRO A 121 -4.88 -8.88 17.96
C PRO A 121 -5.52 -7.91 18.97
N LYS A 122 -5.54 -8.25 20.25
CA LYS A 122 -6.02 -7.38 21.34
C LYS A 122 -5.39 -5.98 21.39
N ARG A 123 -4.18 -5.81 20.85
CA ARG A 123 -3.53 -4.48 20.77
C ARG A 123 -4.10 -3.59 19.67
N TYR A 124 -4.80 -4.19 18.71
CA TYR A 124 -5.19 -3.56 17.45
C TYR A 124 -6.72 -3.56 17.25
N PHE A 125 -7.42 -4.55 17.80
CA PHE A 125 -8.85 -4.77 17.57
C PHE A 125 -9.62 -4.97 18.87
N LYS A 126 -10.89 -4.51 18.88
CA LYS A 126 -11.75 -4.51 20.06
C LYS A 126 -12.17 -5.92 20.50
N ASN A 127 -12.55 -6.76 19.54
CA ASN A 127 -12.97 -8.16 19.77
C ASN A 127 -11.76 -9.10 20.03
N SER A 128 -10.53 -8.60 19.98
CA SER A 128 -9.30 -9.40 20.18
C SER A 128 -9.08 -10.54 19.18
N GLU A 129 -9.75 -10.51 18.02
CA GLU A 129 -9.55 -11.48 16.94
C GLU A 129 -8.57 -10.96 15.87
N PRO A 130 -7.85 -11.83 15.13
CA PRO A 130 -7.03 -11.41 13.99
C PRO A 130 -7.89 -10.79 12.86
N PRO A 131 -7.27 -10.10 11.89
CA PRO A 131 -8.00 -9.50 10.78
C PRO A 131 -8.42 -10.56 9.75
N ILE A 132 -9.65 -10.47 9.24
CA ILE A 132 -10.14 -11.30 8.12
C ILE A 132 -9.59 -10.80 6.77
N VAL A 133 -9.27 -9.50 6.67
CA VAL A 133 -8.61 -8.91 5.50
C VAL A 133 -7.35 -8.16 5.93
N SER A 134 -6.21 -8.52 5.34
CA SER A 134 -4.97 -7.75 5.44
C SER A 134 -4.48 -7.38 4.05
N VAL A 135 -4.30 -6.09 3.79
CA VAL A 135 -3.68 -5.59 2.54
C VAL A 135 -2.29 -5.06 2.86
N LEU A 136 -1.28 -5.60 2.18
CA LEU A 136 0.12 -5.28 2.37
C LEU A 136 0.68 -4.69 1.09
N TRP A 137 1.39 -3.57 1.18
CA TRP A 137 2.02 -2.93 0.02
C TRP A 137 3.52 -2.76 0.15
N PHE A 138 4.23 -3.37 -0.80
CA PHE A 138 5.68 -3.22 -0.97
C PHE A 138 5.97 -2.17 -2.05
N MET A 139 6.20 -0.93 -1.64
CA MET A 139 6.58 0.16 -2.55
C MET A 139 8.04 0.09 -3.03
N THR A 140 8.89 -0.65 -2.33
CA THR A 140 10.35 -0.59 -2.49
C THR A 140 10.85 -1.03 -3.87
N PRO A 141 10.22 -2.01 -4.56
CA PRO A 141 10.62 -2.38 -5.92
C PRO A 141 10.44 -1.23 -6.91
N ASP A 142 9.30 -0.55 -6.87
CA ASP A 142 8.98 0.55 -7.77
C ASP A 142 9.94 1.74 -7.58
N ILE A 143 10.20 2.09 -6.31
CA ILE A 143 11.18 3.13 -5.99
C ILE A 143 12.57 2.78 -6.54
N LEU A 144 13.06 1.57 -6.29
CA LEU A 144 14.38 1.14 -6.75
C LEU A 144 14.45 1.03 -8.27
N LEU A 145 13.38 0.60 -8.92
CA LEU A 145 13.26 0.60 -10.36
C LEU A 145 13.45 2.02 -10.91
N HIS A 146 12.73 3.01 -10.39
CA HIS A 146 12.83 4.39 -10.87
C HIS A 146 14.22 5.01 -10.67
N PHE A 147 14.92 4.63 -9.60
CA PHE A 147 16.27 5.15 -9.31
C PHE A 147 17.38 4.44 -10.07
N PHE A 148 17.30 3.11 -10.21
CA PHE A 148 18.44 2.27 -10.64
C PHE A 148 18.14 1.38 -11.86
N GLY A 149 16.86 1.25 -12.25
CA GLY A 149 16.42 0.37 -13.32
C GLY A 149 16.32 -1.10 -12.92
N SER A 150 15.52 -1.86 -13.69
CA SER A 150 15.18 -3.26 -13.41
C SER A 150 16.36 -4.22 -13.49
N ASN A 151 17.41 -3.86 -14.22
CA ASN A 151 18.63 -4.68 -14.34
C ASN A 151 19.62 -4.47 -13.20
N SER A 152 19.41 -3.46 -12.34
CA SER A 152 20.34 -3.17 -11.26
C SER A 152 20.39 -4.29 -10.22
N GLN A 153 21.58 -4.52 -9.67
CA GLN A 153 21.75 -5.52 -8.61
C GLN A 153 20.94 -5.18 -7.36
N ILE A 154 20.81 -3.88 -7.04
CA ILE A 154 20.03 -3.43 -5.87
C ILE A 154 18.54 -3.72 -6.02
N TYR A 155 17.96 -3.54 -7.21
CA TYR A 155 16.57 -3.90 -7.49
C TYR A 155 16.36 -5.41 -7.36
N LYS A 156 17.21 -6.23 -8.00
CA LYS A 156 17.12 -7.69 -7.91
C LYS A 156 17.23 -8.20 -6.48
N LEU A 157 18.18 -7.66 -5.71
CA LEU A 157 18.35 -8.00 -4.29
C LEU A 157 17.14 -7.61 -3.43
N ASN A 158 16.44 -6.53 -3.77
CA ASN A 158 15.23 -6.14 -3.07
C ASN A 158 14.07 -7.09 -3.35
N ILE A 159 13.88 -7.52 -4.62
CA ILE A 159 12.89 -8.56 -4.95
C ILE A 159 13.18 -9.86 -4.18
N LEU A 160 14.43 -10.31 -4.14
CA LEU A 160 14.82 -11.49 -3.36
C LEU A 160 14.59 -11.32 -1.85
N HIS A 161 14.76 -10.10 -1.33
CA HIS A 161 14.47 -9.82 0.07
C HIS A 161 12.95 -9.84 0.34
N ILE A 162 12.13 -9.34 -0.57
CA ILE A 162 10.66 -9.41 -0.48
C ILE A 162 10.20 -10.87 -0.45
N ASP A 163 10.69 -11.69 -1.37
CA ASP A 163 10.42 -13.14 -1.38
C ASP A 163 10.77 -13.79 -0.03
N LYS A 164 11.96 -13.49 0.50
CA LYS A 164 12.38 -13.97 1.82
C LYS A 164 11.42 -13.56 2.93
N VAL A 165 11.01 -12.29 3.00
CA VAL A 165 10.12 -11.82 4.09
C VAL A 165 8.69 -12.34 3.90
N ILE A 166 8.23 -12.57 2.67
CA ILE A 166 6.98 -13.31 2.43
C ILE A 166 7.09 -14.73 3.00
N GLY A 167 8.22 -15.42 2.78
CA GLY A 167 8.48 -16.72 3.40
C GLY A 167 8.39 -16.69 4.94
N VAL A 168 8.87 -15.62 5.56
CA VAL A 168 8.73 -15.41 7.02
C VAL A 168 7.26 -15.25 7.44
N LEU A 169 6.46 -14.51 6.66
CA LEU A 169 5.02 -14.38 6.91
C LEU A 169 4.32 -15.73 6.83
N LEU A 170 4.54 -16.49 5.75
CA LEU A 170 3.92 -17.80 5.55
C LEU A 170 4.27 -18.77 6.68
N HIS A 171 5.55 -18.78 7.08
CA HIS A 171 6.01 -19.61 8.20
C HIS A 171 5.30 -19.24 9.51
N GLU A 172 5.14 -17.95 9.81
CA GLU A 172 4.48 -17.49 11.02
C GLU A 172 2.98 -17.73 11.00
N LEU A 173 2.30 -17.52 9.86
CA LEU A 173 0.89 -17.89 9.71
C LEU A 173 0.69 -19.40 9.90
N LYS A 174 1.61 -20.23 9.40
CA LYS A 174 1.56 -21.69 9.61
C LYS A 174 1.72 -22.03 11.09
N ARG A 175 2.71 -21.42 11.75
CA ARG A 175 2.98 -21.63 13.18
C ARG A 175 1.82 -21.19 14.08
N LEU A 176 1.07 -20.17 13.67
CA LEU A 176 -0.10 -19.66 14.37
C LEU A 176 -1.40 -20.42 14.03
N GLY A 177 -1.37 -21.33 13.05
CA GLY A 177 -2.54 -22.10 12.64
C GLY A 177 -3.43 -21.43 11.59
N TYR A 178 -3.06 -20.26 11.06
CA TYR A 178 -3.89 -19.49 10.11
C TYR A 178 -3.62 -19.82 8.64
N LEU A 179 -2.46 -20.40 8.29
CA LEU A 179 -2.05 -20.49 6.88
C LEU A 179 -3.04 -21.27 6.00
N ASN A 180 -3.58 -22.39 6.49
CA ASN A 180 -4.48 -23.23 5.69
C ASN A 180 -5.88 -22.62 5.51
N ASP A 181 -6.27 -21.70 6.38
CA ASP A 181 -7.55 -20.99 6.34
C ASP A 181 -7.44 -19.59 5.73
N THR A 182 -6.25 -19.22 5.23
CA THR A 182 -5.98 -17.91 4.65
C THR A 182 -5.79 -18.00 3.14
N ALA A 183 -6.65 -17.32 2.38
CA ALA A 183 -6.40 -17.05 0.97
C ALA A 183 -5.34 -15.95 0.82
N ILE A 184 -4.24 -16.24 0.12
CA ILE A 184 -3.15 -15.28 -0.10
C ILE A 184 -3.04 -14.99 -1.60
N ALA A 185 -3.30 -13.73 -1.97
CA ALA A 185 -3.09 -13.23 -3.33
C ALA A 185 -1.87 -12.31 -3.35
N ILE A 186 -0.88 -12.64 -4.19
CA ILE A 186 0.29 -11.80 -4.46
C ILE A 186 0.12 -11.25 -5.88
N THR A 187 0.02 -9.92 -6.00
CA THR A 187 -0.24 -9.25 -7.27
C THR A 187 0.61 -7.97 -7.39
N SER A 188 0.61 -7.40 -8.60
CA SER A 188 1.23 -6.11 -8.92
C SER A 188 0.24 -5.28 -9.72
N ASP A 189 0.21 -3.98 -9.47
CA ASP A 189 -0.62 -3.03 -10.22
C ASP A 189 -0.08 -2.80 -11.64
N HIS A 190 1.23 -2.92 -11.84
CA HIS A 190 1.85 -2.91 -13.15
C HIS A 190 3.17 -3.69 -13.19
N GLY A 191 3.63 -3.96 -14.42
CA GLY A 191 4.98 -4.42 -14.72
C GLY A 191 5.93 -3.26 -15.02
N ASN A 192 7.14 -3.60 -15.47
CA ASN A 192 8.21 -2.64 -15.71
C ASN A 192 8.69 -2.70 -17.16
N TYR A 193 8.99 -1.53 -17.73
CA TYR A 193 9.61 -1.41 -19.05
C TYR A 193 11.08 -0.99 -18.91
N ARG A 194 11.91 -1.41 -19.87
CA ARG A 194 13.31 -1.01 -19.95
C ARG A 194 13.37 0.45 -20.43
N ALA A 195 13.24 1.41 -19.51
CA ALA A 195 13.54 2.79 -19.81
C ALA A 195 15.07 2.94 -19.85
N GLN A 196 15.64 3.07 -21.05
CA GLN A 196 16.93 3.78 -21.16
C GLN A 196 16.63 5.20 -20.70
N ARG A 197 17.22 5.66 -19.60
CA ARG A 197 17.19 7.08 -19.27
C ARG A 197 17.84 7.83 -20.44
N PHE A 198 17.03 8.41 -21.32
CA PHE A 198 17.43 9.63 -22.00
C PHE A 198 17.19 10.75 -20.99
N GLY A 199 18.25 11.08 -20.26
CA GLY A 199 18.37 12.28 -19.43
C GLY A 199 19.56 13.06 -19.93
#